data_AF-A0A6P6FWT3-F1
#
_entry.id   AF-A0A6P6FWT3-F1
#
_cell.length_a   1.000
_cell.length_b   1.000
_cell.length_c   1.000
_cell.angle_alpha   90.00
_cell.angle_beta   90.00
_cell.angle_gamma   90.00
#
_symmetry.space_group_name_H-M   'P 1'
#
loop_
_entity.id
_entity.type
_entity.pdbx_description
1 polymer ?
#
loop_
_entity_poly.entity_id
_entity_poly.type
_entity_poly.pdbx_seq_one_letter_code
_entity_poly.pdbx_strand_id
1 'polypeptide(L)'
;MVLGSQDYLVQQNSIGSAAVWCIGFQKIQGQSITILGDVVLKDQIFVYDLAGQRIGWANYDCSISVNVSATSRTGRSEYVNAGQLSDGSSIHNEPYTLLLVSIMASILHETFPSIFQFL
;
A
#
# COMPACT_ATOMS: atom_id res chain seq x y z
N MET A 1 12.60 -10.42 5.88
CA MET A 1 11.47 -10.57 6.82
C MET A 1 10.55 -11.65 6.25
N VAL A 2 10.15 -12.63 7.06
CA VAL A 2 9.25 -13.70 6.63
C VAL A 2 8.13 -13.76 7.66
N LEU A 3 6.89 -13.56 7.21
CA LEU A 3 5.71 -13.60 8.06
C LEU A 3 5.08 -14.99 7.97
N GLY A 4 4.89 -15.64 9.12
CA GLY A 4 4.08 -16.84 9.25
C GLY A 4 2.60 -16.50 9.32
N SER A 5 1.74 -17.53 9.26
CA SER A 5 0.29 -17.37 9.30
C SER A 5 -0.19 -16.64 10.56
N GLN A 6 0.41 -16.92 11.70
CA GLN A 6 0.07 -16.30 12.98
C GLN A 6 0.42 -14.81 13.06
N ASP A 7 1.31 -14.33 12.18
CA ASP A 7 1.79 -12.96 12.24
C ASP A 7 0.83 -12.01 11.50
N TYR A 8 0.18 -12.48 10.42
CA TYR A 8 -0.74 -11.68 9.60
C TYR A 8 -2.21 -12.01 9.75
N LEU A 9 -2.57 -13.10 10.45
CA LEU A 9 -3.97 -13.42 10.73
C LEU A 9 -4.44 -12.69 11.99
N VAL A 10 -5.45 -11.85 11.81
CA VAL A 10 -6.10 -11.09 12.88
C VAL A 10 -7.45 -11.73 13.17
N GLN A 11 -7.69 -12.07 14.44
CA GLN A 11 -8.97 -12.60 14.86
C GLN A 11 -10.01 -11.48 14.91
N GLN A 12 -11.12 -11.65 14.18
CA GLN A 12 -12.28 -10.76 14.31
C GLN A 12 -13.25 -11.30 15.36
N ASN A 13 -14.15 -10.43 15.83
CA ASN A 13 -15.25 -10.80 16.71
C ASN A 13 -15.98 -12.03 16.15
N SER A 14 -16.26 -13.01 17.02
CA SER A 14 -16.86 -14.27 16.58
C SER A 14 -18.23 -14.03 15.98
N ILE A 15 -18.50 -14.65 14.83
CA ILE A 15 -19.86 -14.79 14.32
C ILE A 15 -20.41 -16.07 14.95
N GLY A 16 -21.15 -15.94 16.05
CA GLY A 16 -21.59 -17.08 16.86
C GLY A 16 -20.45 -17.71 17.67
N SER A 17 -20.29 -19.04 17.60
CA SER A 17 -19.31 -19.82 18.38
C SER A 17 -17.99 -20.15 17.63
N ALA A 18 -17.82 -19.64 16.41
CA ALA A 18 -16.62 -19.91 15.60
C ALA A 18 -15.68 -18.71 15.58
N ALA A 19 -14.38 -18.96 15.76
CA ALA A 19 -13.33 -17.95 15.61
C ALA A 19 -13.15 -17.62 14.12
N VAL A 20 -13.24 -16.34 13.77
CA VAL A 20 -13.00 -15.86 12.40
C VAL A 20 -11.61 -15.22 12.34
N TRP A 21 -10.79 -15.68 11.41
CA TRP A 21 -9.46 -15.14 11.15
C TRP A 21 -9.45 -14.41 9.82
N CYS A 22 -8.93 -13.18 9.81
CA CYS A 22 -8.84 -12.35 8.63
C CYS A 22 -7.39 -12.01 8.31
N ILE A 23 -7.09 -11.85 7.03
CA ILE A 23 -5.78 -11.37 6.58
C ILE A 23 -5.67 -9.89 6.94
N GLY A 24 -4.69 -9.53 7.77
CA GLY A 24 -4.46 -8.17 8.28
C GLY A 24 -3.81 -7.21 7.29
N PHE A 25 -3.64 -7.58 6.02
CA PHE A 25 -3.10 -6.69 4.99
C PHE A 25 -4.20 -5.84 4.37
N GLN A 26 -4.08 -4.52 4.51
CA GLN A 26 -4.95 -3.56 3.85
C GLN A 26 -4.23 -2.96 2.63
N LYS A 27 -4.84 -3.08 1.45
CA LYS A 27 -4.35 -2.42 0.23
C LYS A 27 -5.17 -1.16 -0.02
N ILE A 28 -4.50 -0.05 -0.30
CA ILE A 28 -5.16 1.17 -0.78
C ILE A 28 -5.36 1.02 -2.29
N GLN A 29 -6.62 1.03 -2.73
CA GLN A 29 -6.92 0.92 -4.16
C GLN A 29 -6.55 2.23 -4.88
N GLY A 30 -5.95 2.12 -6.06
CA GLY A 30 -5.62 3.28 -6.90
C GLY A 30 -4.28 3.97 -6.59
N GLN A 31 -3.55 3.52 -5.58
CA GLN A 31 -2.19 4.01 -5.28
C GLN A 31 -1.18 2.87 -5.41
N SER A 32 -0.03 3.13 -6.03
CA SER A 32 1.09 2.19 -6.16
C SER A 32 1.94 2.12 -4.87
N ILE A 33 1.30 2.26 -3.72
CA ILE A 33 1.95 2.43 -2.42
C ILE A 33 1.47 1.31 -1.50
N THR A 34 2.42 0.64 -0.86
CA THR A 34 2.16 -0.39 0.13
C THR A 34 2.54 0.15 1.49
N ILE A 35 1.57 0.24 2.41
CA ILE A 35 1.82 0.65 3.78
C ILE A 35 2.08 -0.60 4.62
N LEU A 36 3.28 -0.68 5.19
CA LEU A 36 3.67 -1.74 6.11
C LEU A 36 3.38 -1.27 7.53
N GLY A 37 2.16 -1.56 8.00
CA GLY A 37 1.70 -1.19 9.35
C GLY A 37 1.98 -2.26 10.41
N ASP A 38 1.22 -2.19 11.50
CA ASP A 38 1.44 -2.93 12.75
C ASP A 38 1.68 -4.43 12.58
N VAL A 39 1.00 -5.11 11.65
CA VAL A 39 1.20 -6.53 11.34
C VAL A 39 2.64 -6.86 10.96
N VAL A 40 3.28 -5.95 10.24
CA VAL A 40 4.67 -6.10 9.79
C VAL A 40 5.63 -5.59 10.86
N LEU A 41 5.20 -4.62 11.66
CA LEU A 41 6.06 -3.98 12.65
C LEU A 41 6.17 -4.75 13.97
N LYS A 42 5.18 -5.61 14.26
CA LYS A 42 5.08 -6.39 15.50
C LYS A 42 6.26 -7.36 15.67
N ASP A 43 6.76 -7.47 16.89
CA ASP A 43 7.85 -8.39 17.31
C ASP A 43 9.15 -8.22 16.50
N GLN A 44 9.34 -7.02 15.95
CA GLN A 44 10.55 -6.60 15.26
C GLN A 44 11.09 -5.32 15.91
N ILE A 45 12.41 -5.18 15.92
CA ILE A 45 13.09 -3.91 16.16
C ILE A 45 13.48 -3.29 14.82
N PHE A 46 13.10 -2.05 14.59
CA PHE A 46 13.47 -1.28 13.40
C PHE A 46 14.51 -0.21 13.73
N VAL A 47 15.51 -0.08 12.87
CA VAL A 47 16.56 0.94 12.97
C VAL A 47 16.52 1.79 11.72
N TYR A 48 16.28 3.08 11.90
CA TYR A 48 16.37 4.10 10.87
C TYR A 48 17.75 4.74 10.91
N ASP A 49 18.66 4.26 10.06
CA ASP A 49 19.98 4.87 9.91
C ASP A 49 19.87 6.00 8.88
N LEU A 50 19.56 7.20 9.38
CA LEU A 50 19.39 8.40 8.55
C LEU A 50 20.68 8.79 7.83
N ALA A 51 21.84 8.61 8.47
CA ALA A 51 23.14 8.92 7.88
C ALA A 51 23.48 7.95 6.74
N GLY A 52 23.20 6.67 6.94
CA GLY A 52 23.36 5.61 5.94
C GLY A 52 22.22 5.48 4.95
N GLN A 53 21.16 6.29 5.06
CA GLN A 53 19.93 6.24 4.25
C GLN A 53 19.36 4.82 4.10
N ARG A 54 19.36 4.06 5.19
CA ARG A 54 18.94 2.66 5.18
C ARG A 54 18.08 2.34 6.38
N ILE A 55 17.24 1.33 6.18
CA ILE A 55 16.40 0.78 7.23
C ILE A 55 16.84 -0.66 7.50
N GLY A 56 17.09 -0.96 8.78
CA GLY A 56 17.38 -2.30 9.26
C GLY A 56 16.24 -2.80 10.13
N TRP A 57 16.05 -4.12 10.17
CA TRP A 57 15.09 -4.76 11.06
C TRP A 57 15.61 -6.12 11.52
N ALA A 58 15.18 -6.55 12.71
CA ALA A 58 15.44 -7.88 13.25
C ALA A 58 14.31 -8.32 14.17
N ASN A 59 14.14 -9.63 14.36
CA ASN A 59 13.22 -10.16 15.37
C ASN A 59 13.61 -9.63 16.76
N TYR A 60 12.62 -9.20 17.53
CA TYR A 60 12.82 -8.67 18.86
C TYR A 60 11.78 -9.22 19.83
N ASP A 61 12.23 -9.70 20.98
CA ASP A 61 11.35 -10.12 22.06
C ASP A 61 10.88 -8.88 22.86
N CYS A 62 9.63 -8.48 22.62
CA CYS A 62 9.01 -7.32 23.25
C CYS A 62 8.87 -7.44 24.79
N SER A 63 9.14 -8.60 25.40
CA SER A 63 9.19 -8.76 26.86
C SER A 63 10.50 -8.23 27.47
N ILE A 64 11.53 -8.04 26.65
CA ILE A 64 12.86 -7.57 27.07
C ILE A 64 12.96 -6.06 26.82
N SER A 65 13.68 -5.33 27.68
CA SER A 65 13.91 -3.90 27.50
C SER A 65 15.05 -3.61 26.51
N VAL A 66 14.88 -2.57 25.69
CA VAL A 66 15.93 -2.09 24.80
C VAL A 66 16.84 -1.14 25.58
N ASN A 67 18.12 -1.51 25.71
CA ASN A 67 19.11 -0.61 26.29
C ASN A 67 19.73 0.28 25.20
N VAL A 68 19.55 1.59 25.30
CA VAL A 68 20.00 2.56 24.30
C VAL A 68 21.16 3.36 24.86
N SER A 69 22.37 3.16 24.32
CA SER A 69 23.51 4.03 24.58
C SER A 69 23.67 5.01 23.42
N ALA A 70 23.26 6.27 23.59
CA ALA A 70 23.46 7.29 22.58
C ALA A 70 24.90 7.84 22.67
N THR A 71 25.79 7.40 21.77
CA THR A 71 27.10 8.02 21.57
C THR A 71 26.95 9.22 20.62
N SER A 72 26.30 10.30 21.05
CA SER A 72 26.33 11.55 20.30
C SER A 72 26.18 12.75 21.22
N ARG A 73 27.03 13.76 21.00
CA ARG A 73 27.15 15.04 21.74
C ARG A 73 25.87 15.91 21.70
N THR A 74 24.78 15.41 21.12
CA THR A 74 23.52 16.11 20.87
C THR A 74 22.36 15.11 20.92
N GLY A 75 22.07 14.55 22.10
CA GLY A 75 20.90 13.70 22.33
C GLY A 75 19.59 14.52 22.31
N ARG A 76 19.22 15.11 21.17
CA ARG A 76 17.87 15.64 20.98
C ARG A 76 17.00 14.50 20.44
N SER A 77 15.86 14.25 21.08
CA SER A 77 14.77 13.56 20.38
C SER A 77 14.33 14.49 19.25
N GLU A 78 14.77 14.19 18.04
CA GLU A 78 14.34 14.93 16.88
C GLU A 78 12.98 14.37 16.47
N TYR A 79 11.94 15.16 16.72
CA TYR A 79 10.62 14.88 16.16
C TYR A 79 10.72 14.95 14.64
N VAL A 80 10.69 13.79 14.00
CA VAL A 80 10.62 13.67 12.54
C VAL A 80 9.15 13.51 12.16
N ASN A 81 8.60 14.51 11.48
CA ASN A 81 7.25 14.43 10.93
C ASN A 81 7.28 13.39 9.79
N ALA A 82 6.40 12.39 9.82
CA ALA A 82 6.35 11.31 8.83
C ALA A 82 5.98 11.78 7.40
N GLY A 83 5.73 13.08 7.21
CA GLY A 83 5.22 13.65 5.96
C GLY A 83 3.77 13.24 5.74
N GLN A 84 3.04 14.01 4.92
CA GLN A 84 1.79 13.51 4.35
C GLN A 84 2.11 12.88 2.99
N LEU A 85 1.53 11.71 2.74
CA LEU A 85 1.40 11.19 1.38
C LEU A 85 0.61 12.24 0.58
N SER A 86 1.30 13.02 -0.24
CA SER A 86 0.63 13.91 -1.17
C SER A 86 -0.19 13.05 -2.11
N ASP A 87 -1.52 13.24 -2.09
CA ASP A 87 -2.43 12.77 -3.14
C ASP A 87 -2.03 13.47 -4.43
N GLY A 88 -1.02 12.92 -5.09
CA GLY A 88 -0.71 13.22 -6.47
C GLY A 88 -1.86 12.66 -7.28
N SER A 89 -2.88 13.48 -7.52
CA SER A 89 -3.89 13.23 -8.55
C SER A 89 -3.21 13.25 -9.91
N SER A 90 -2.47 12.18 -10.23
CA SER A 90 -2.17 11.89 -11.61
C SER A 90 -3.52 11.52 -12.22
N ILE A 91 -4.11 12.46 -12.96
CA ILE A 91 -5.29 12.22 -13.79
C ILE A 91 -4.84 11.22 -14.87
N HIS A 92 -4.94 9.93 -14.57
CA HIS A 92 -4.72 8.86 -15.53
C HIS A 92 -6.02 8.61 -16.31
N ASN A 93 -6.56 9.65 -16.94
CA ASN A 93 -7.65 9.54 -17.90
C ASN A 93 -7.19 10.21 -19.20
N GLU A 94 -6.47 9.50 -20.06
CA GLU A 94 -6.39 9.83 -21.50
C GLU A 94 -5.65 8.71 -22.30
N PRO A 95 -6.19 7.49 -22.32
CA PRO A 95 -6.31 6.85 -23.64
C PRO A 95 -7.62 6.07 -23.87
N TYR A 96 -8.33 5.65 -22.81
CA TYR A 96 -9.53 4.82 -22.95
C TYR A 96 -10.71 5.56 -23.60
N THR A 97 -10.86 6.86 -23.31
CA THR A 97 -11.91 7.70 -23.90
C THR A 97 -11.70 7.88 -25.41
N LEU A 98 -10.46 8.16 -25.84
CA LEU A 98 -10.12 8.29 -27.26
C LEU A 98 -10.24 6.96 -28.02
N LEU A 99 -9.87 5.85 -27.40
CA LEU A 99 -10.08 4.50 -27.95
C LEU A 99 -11.57 4.21 -28.18
N LEU A 100 -12.43 4.51 -27.21
CA LEU A 100 -13.88 4.34 -27.34
C LEU A 100 -14.46 5.22 -28.45
N VAL A 101 -14.07 6.50 -28.52
CA VAL A 101 -14.52 7.41 -29.58
C VAL A 101 -14.07 6.92 -30.96
N SER A 102 -12.83 6.44 -31.09
CA SER A 102 -12.32 5.86 -32.33
C SER A 102 -13.12 4.63 -32.76
N ILE A 103 -13.43 3.71 -31.83
CA ILE A 103 -14.22 2.50 -32.14
C ILE A 103 -15.63 2.87 -32.60
N MET A 104 -16.29 3.81 -31.91
CA MET A 104 -17.64 4.26 -32.28
C MET A 104 -17.66 4.96 -33.65
N ALA A 105 -16.63 5.75 -33.96
CA ALA A 105 -16.49 6.41 -35.27
C ALA A 105 -16.30 5.39 -36.40
N SER A 106 -15.49 4.35 -36.19
CA SER A 106 -15.31 3.27 -37.18
C SER A 106 -16.60 2.49 -37.43
N ILE A 107 -17.37 2.16 -36.39
CA ILE A 107 -18.65 1.45 -36.52
C ILE A 107 -19.67 2.30 -37.30
N LEU A 108 -19.70 3.61 -37.06
CA LEU A 108 -20.58 4.53 -37.80
C LEU A 108 -20.17 4.64 -39.28
N HIS A 109 -18.87 4.67 -39.56
CA HIS A 109 -18.35 4.75 -40.93
C HIS A 109 -18.66 3.51 -41.78
N GLU A 110 -18.66 2.31 -41.20
CA GLU A 110 -19.01 1.08 -41.93
C GLU A 110 -20.53 0.89 -42.12
N THR A 111 -21.34 1.46 -41.24
CA THR A 111 -22.81 1.32 -41.31
C THR A 111 -23.48 2.38 -42.20
N PHE A 112 -22.86 3.54 -42.39
CA PHE A 112 -23.40 4.62 -43.23
C PHE A 112 -23.51 4.27 -44.73
N PRO A 113 -22.52 3.63 -45.38
CA PRO A 113 -22.60 3.23 -46.79
C PRO A 113 -23.60 2.09 -47.02
N SER A 114 -23.73 1.19 -46.04
CA SER A 114 -24.64 0.03 -46.16
C SER A 114 -26.11 0.45 -46.12
N ILE A 115 -26.47 1.49 -45.37
CA ILE A 115 -27.86 2.00 -45.33
C ILE A 115 -28.25 2.68 -46.64
N PHE A 116 -27.28 3.34 -47.31
CA PHE A 116 -27.54 4.05 -48.58
C PHE A 116 -27.61 3.11 -49.81
N GLN A 117 -27.15 1.87 -49.72
CA GLN A 117 -27.33 0.87 -50.78
C GLN A 117 -28.71 0.18 -50.77
N PHE A 118 -29.51 0.36 -49.72
CA PHE A 118 -30.86 -0.24 -49.59
C PHE A 118 -32.01 0.77 -49.64
N LEU A 119 -31.75 2.03 -50.03
CA LEU A 119 -32.77 3.04 -50.29
C LEU A 119 -32.84 3.38 -51.80
#